data_AF-A0A7Z7R0A6-F1
#
_entry.id   AF-A0A7Z7R0A6-F1
#
_cell.length_a   1.000
_cell.length_b   1.000
_cell.length_c   1.000
_cell.angle_alpha   90.00
_cell.angle_beta   90.00
_cell.angle_gamma   90.00
#
_symmetry.space_group_name_H-M   'P 1'
#
loop_
_entity.id
_entity.type
_entity.pdbx_description
1 polymer ?
#
loop_
_entity_poly.entity_id
_entity_poly.type
_entity_poly.pdbx_seq_one_letter_code
_entity_poly.pdbx_strand_id
1 'polypeptide(L)' 'MVSGALVVIVWIAWIKPLAHINEIFGLYEIIPGFIVSVIVTYVVSKLTKKPGAFVETDLNKVRDIVREK' A
#
# COMPACT_ATOMS: atom_id res chain seq x y z
N MET A 1 -2.61 -4.20 0.59
CA MET A 1 -2.05 -5.51 1.01
C MET A 1 -2.35 -6.62 0.02
N VAL A 2 -3.63 -6.90 -0.33
CA VAL A 2 -3.98 -7.96 -1.31
C VAL A 2 -3.33 -7.73 -2.68
N SER A 3 -3.33 -6.49 -3.17
CA SER A 3 -2.68 -6.13 -4.45
C SER A 3 -1.19 -6.45 -4.49
N GLY A 4 -0.46 -6.18 -3.40
CA GLY A 4 0.97 -6.50 -3.31
C GLY A 4 1.23 -8.00 -3.35
N ALA A 5 0.44 -8.79 -2.62
CA ALA A 5 0.56 -10.25 -2.62
C ALA A 5 0.30 -10.85 -4.02
N LEU A 6 -0.73 -10.35 -4.73
CA LEU A 6 -1.04 -10.74 -6.10
C LEU A 6 0.13 -10.47 -7.05
N VAL A 7 0.74 -9.28 -6.97
CA VAL A 7 1.87 -8.91 -7.82
C VAL A 7 3.08 -9.81 -7.57
N VAL A 8 3.37 -10.14 -6.30
CA VAL A 8 4.47 -11.06 -5.96
C VAL A 8 4.20 -12.46 -6.52
N ILE A 9 2.96 -12.97 -6.40
CA ILE A 9 2.60 -14.29 -6.95
C ILE A 9 2.75 -14.31 -8.47
N VAL A 10 2.28 -13.27 -9.17
CA VAL A 10 2.45 -13.14 -10.63
C VAL A 10 3.93 -13.06 -11.00
N TRP A 11 4.73 -12.34 -10.22
CA TRP A 11 6.18 -12.24 -10.44
C TRP A 11 6.88 -13.59 -10.30
N ILE A 12 6.55 -14.38 -9.29
CA ILE A 12 7.09 -15.73 -9.09
C ILE A 12 6.64 -16.68 -10.21
N ALA A 13 5.38 -16.60 -10.61
CA ALA A 13 4.84 -17.51 -11.61
C ALA A 13 5.41 -17.23 -13.01
N TRP A 14 5.53 -15.96 -13.39
CA TRP A 14 5.77 -15.58 -14.79
C TRP A 14 7.11 -14.88 -15.02
N ILE A 15 7.69 -14.18 -14.04
CA ILE A 15 8.93 -13.40 -14.20
C ILE A 15 10.16 -14.17 -13.70
N LYS A 16 10.04 -14.96 -12.62
CA LYS A 16 11.13 -15.86 -12.17
C LYS A 16 11.63 -16.83 -13.25
N PRO A 17 10.80 -17.41 -14.15
CA PRO A 17 11.27 -18.24 -15.25
C PRO A 17 12.19 -17.49 -16.23
N LEU A 18 12.05 -16.16 -16.36
CA LEU A 18 12.92 -15.31 -17.16
C LEU A 18 14.21 -14.89 -16.43
N ALA A 19 14.41 -15.29 -15.18
CA ALA A 19 15.64 -15.00 -14.43
C ALA A 19 16.90 -15.62 -15.06
N HIS A 20 16.75 -16.58 -15.99
CA HIS A 20 17.85 -17.13 -16.79
C HIS A 20 18.53 -16.06 -17.69
N ILE A 21 17.88 -14.93 -17.94
CA ILE A 21 18.42 -13.82 -18.76
C ILE A 21 19.12 -12.77 -17.89
N ASN A 22 18.65 -12.56 -16.65
CA ASN A 22 19.23 -11.65 -15.66
C ASN A 22 18.76 -12.07 -14.25
N GLU A 23 19.69 -12.44 -13.37
CA GLU A 23 19.42 -12.89 -11.98
C GLU A 23 18.65 -11.87 -11.12
N ILE A 24 18.73 -10.60 -11.51
CA ILE A 24 18.01 -9.46 -10.93
C ILE A 24 16.49 -9.74 -10.88
N PHE A 25 15.92 -10.40 -11.88
CA PHE A 25 14.49 -10.69 -11.91
C PHE A 25 14.04 -11.72 -10.87
N GLY A 26 14.97 -12.51 -10.30
CA GLY A 26 14.67 -13.48 -9.25
C GLY A 26 14.65 -12.89 -7.84
N LEU A 27 15.47 -11.87 -7.56
CA LEU A 27 15.68 -11.32 -6.21
C LEU A 27 14.73 -10.16 -5.86
N TYR A 28 14.29 -9.39 -6.86
CA TYR A 28 13.55 -8.15 -6.63
C TYR A 28 12.04 -8.30 -6.65
N GLU A 29 11.47 -9.46 -6.35
CA GLU A 29 10.00 -9.68 -6.37
C GLU A 29 9.23 -8.80 -5.37
N ILE A 30 9.86 -8.45 -4.24
CA ILE A 30 9.23 -7.69 -3.14
C ILE A 30 9.08 -6.21 -3.50
N ILE A 31 10.04 -5.63 -4.21
CA ILE A 31 10.06 -4.21 -4.60
C ILE A 31 8.84 -3.80 -5.44
N PRO A 32 8.52 -4.46 -6.57
CA PRO A 32 7.36 -4.12 -7.39
C PRO A 32 6.05 -4.42 -6.66
N GLY A 33 5.97 -5.51 -5.89
CA GLY A 33 4.81 -5.81 -5.04
C GLY A 33 4.54 -4.72 -4.01
N PHE A 34 5.59 -4.19 -3.38
CA PHE A 34 5.49 -3.10 -2.41
C PHE A 34 5.02 -1.80 -3.08
N ILE A 35 5.63 -1.39 -4.19
CA ILE A 35 5.27 -0.17 -4.93
C ILE A 35 3.79 -0.22 -5.35
N VAL A 36 3.35 -1.33 -5.94
CA VAL A 36 1.96 -1.48 -6.37
C VAL A 36 1.01 -1.46 -5.16
N SER A 37 1.38 -2.07 -4.03
CA SER A 37 0.57 -2.01 -2.82
C SER A 37 0.41 -0.57 -2.31
N VAL A 38 1.46 0.25 -2.33
CA VAL A 38 1.38 1.67 -1.92
C VAL A 38 0.45 2.45 -2.85
N ILE A 39 0.64 2.32 -4.17
CA ILE A 39 -0.18 3.02 -5.16
C ILE A 39 -1.65 2.64 -5.03
N VAL A 40 -1.96 1.34 -4.96
CA VAL A 40 -3.34 0.86 -4.81
C VAL A 40 -3.95 1.34 -3.51
N THR A 41 -3.19 1.31 -2.40
CA THR A 41 -3.68 1.81 -1.11
C THR A 41 -3.98 3.31 -1.17
N TYR A 42 -3.13 4.10 -1.83
CA TYR A 42 -3.36 5.53 -2.04
C TYR A 42 -4.63 5.79 -2.88
N VAL A 43 -4.79 5.08 -4.00
CA VAL A 43 -5.96 5.20 -4.87
C VAL A 43 -7.23 4.83 -4.12
N VAL A 44 -7.23 3.68 -3.43
CA VAL A 44 -8.38 3.23 -2.62
C VAL A 44 -8.70 4.22 -1.51
N SER A 45 -7.69 4.79 -0.84
CA SER A 45 -7.88 5.82 0.19
C SER A 45 -8.60 7.05 -0.35
N LYS A 46 -8.30 7.47 -1.58
CA LYS A 46 -8.98 8.58 -2.25
C LYS A 46 -10.40 8.24 -2.71
N LEU A 47 -10.63 6.99 -3.12
CA LEU A 47 -11.95 6.52 -3.57
C LEU A 47 -12.90 6.17 -2.41
N THR A 48 -12.34 5.85 -1.24
CA THR A 48 -13.12 5.50 -0.04
C THR A 48 -13.72 6.76 0.58
N LYS A 49 -14.94 6.65 1.10
CA LYS A 49 -15.63 7.76 1.76
C LYS A 49 -14.79 8.33 2.91
N LYS A 50 -14.86 9.65 3.05
CA LYS A 50 -14.34 10.35 4.23
C LYS A 50 -14.94 9.74 5.50
N PRO A 51 -14.19 9.73 6.61
CA PRO A 51 -14.70 9.28 7.89
C PRO A 51 -15.91 10.11 8.30
N GLY A 52 -16.85 9.50 9.04
CA GLY A 52 -18.07 10.18 9.49
C GLY A 52 -17.79 11.33 10.46
N ALA A 53 -18.76 12.23 10.60
CA ALA A 53 -18.67 13.45 11.41
C ALA A 53 -18.22 13.23 12.87
N PHE A 54 -18.45 12.03 13.41
CA PHE A 54 -17.98 11.61 14.74
C PHE A 54 -16.44 11.62 14.85
N VAL A 55 -15.74 11.12 13.83
CA VAL A 55 -14.26 11.06 13.81
C VAL A 55 -13.66 12.46 13.74
N GLU A 56 -14.25 13.36 12.97
CA GLU A 56 -13.80 14.76 12.90
C GLU A 56 -14.01 15.49 14.23
N THR A 57 -15.11 15.20 14.92
CA THR A 57 -15.40 15.78 16.24
C THR A 57 -14.38 15.34 17.29
N ASP A 58 -14.06 14.05 17.33
CA ASP A 58 -13.06 13.50 18.25
C ASP A 58 -11.65 14.00 17.94
N LEU A 59 -11.29 14.09 16.65
CA LEU A 59 -10.01 14.68 16.23
C LEU A 59 -9.88 16.15 16.64
N ASN A 60 -10.95 16.94 16.52
CA ASN A 60 -10.95 18.34 16.93
C ASN A 60 -10.81 18.47 18.46
N LYS A 61 -11.52 17.66 19.25
CA LYS A 61 -11.35 17.63 20.71
C LYS A 61 -9.92 17.32 21.12
N VAL A 62 -9.30 16.30 20.52
CA VAL A 62 -7.90 15.94 20.82
C VAL A 62 -6.95 17.06 20.41
N ARG A 63 -7.15 17.67 19.25
CA ARG A 63 -6.35 18.81 18.78
C ARG A 63 -6.41 19.98 19.78
N ASP A 64 -7.59 20.27 20.30
CA ASP A 64 -7.78 21.38 21.24
C ASP A 64 -7.11 21.09 22.60
N ILE A 65 -7.21 19.85 23.12
CA ILE A 65 -6.49 19.41 24.33
C ILE A 65 -4.96 19.51 24.17
N VAL A 66 -4.43 19.13 23.02
CA VAL A 66 -2.98 19.21 22.74
C VAL A 66 -2.50 20.66 22.62
N ARG A 67 -3.37 21.56 22.15
CA ARG A 67 -3.04 22.98 21.93
C ARG A 67 -3.18 23.84 23.20
N GLU A 68 -3.95 23.38 24.19
CA GLU A 68 -4.06 24.00 25.52
C GLU A 68 -2.93 23.58 26.48
N LYS A 69 -2.02 22.69 26.07
CA LYS A 69 -0.76 22.38 26.76
C LYS A 69 0.43 23.11 26.13
#